data_AF-A0ABD6AQE4-F1
#
_entry.id   AF-A0ABD6AQE4-F1
#
_cell.length_a   1.000
_cell.length_b   1.000
_cell.length_c   1.000
_cell.angle_alpha   90.00
_cell.angle_beta   90.00
_cell.angle_gamma   90.00
#
_symmetry.space_group_name_H-M   'P 1'
#
loop_
_entity.id
_entity.type
_entity.pdbx_description
1 polymer ?
#
loop_
_entity_poly.entity_id
_entity_poly.type
_entity_poly.pdbx_seq_one_letter_code
_entity_poly.pdbx_strand_id
1 'polypeptide(L)'
;MSDEDHESAINRPSRRSVLLGGALGVGALTAGGASGIVGDALGETRTQSVPTAPVGEVGITTVTSEWSTVSFDREYDSPVVIARPLSYRGTDFNTFGDDAPAHTRVRNVSAQSAELRVEEWEYQDGTHGENEVSYLVIEQGRHELPDGTSIQVGTTVPDPASPFYKATHGTTVSFGSTFSERPVVLSGVQTANDETAVVTRQRNATASSVDLALQVERGVGGARPAGEHGQETIGWVAIASGSGTNGDAPYEVASVGGVSQQWSTVGFETTFDAPPAFIASMATTNGDQPANLRYADRTAESVRVFSHEEQSGGFAELIHAGERVDYLAMPQEASLIALNVFDVGEPTLRETTIDEGDEAVVTVDVTNNAESEETFVAVVRVEGANIDGTYETSTSVDIAGGVTQSVSLPVEFAVSGTFDVSLNDIPVGTLTVDEVTPDC
;
A
#
# COMPACT_ATOMS: atom_id res chain seq x y z
N MET A 1 -39.54 -24.34 -51.33
CA MET A 1 -38.82 -23.06 -51.49
C MET A 1 -37.39 -23.36 -51.06
N SER A 2 -36.64 -24.06 -51.92
CA SER A 2 -35.75 -23.55 -53.01
C SER A 2 -34.35 -23.28 -52.45
N ASP A 3 -33.21 -23.69 -53.00
CA ASP A 3 -32.83 -24.45 -54.20
C ASP A 3 -31.40 -25.02 -53.95
N GLU A 4 -31.08 -26.09 -54.67
CA GLU A 4 -29.82 -26.54 -55.30
C GLU A 4 -28.39 -26.17 -54.78
N ASP A 5 -27.53 -27.21 -54.82
CA ASP A 5 -26.18 -27.27 -55.41
C ASP A 5 -24.88 -27.49 -54.58
N HIS A 6 -24.25 -28.63 -54.91
CA HIS A 6 -22.85 -28.91 -55.27
C HIS A 6 -21.67 -29.03 -54.24
N GLU A 7 -21.18 -30.27 -54.20
CA GLU A 7 -19.79 -30.75 -54.40
C GLU A 7 -18.62 -30.53 -53.39
N SER A 8 -18.16 -31.69 -52.87
CA SER A 8 -16.82 -32.30 -53.00
C SER A 8 -15.56 -31.49 -52.64
N ALA A 9 -14.81 -31.98 -51.64
CA ALA A 9 -13.37 -31.70 -51.52
C ALA A 9 -12.57 -32.97 -51.15
N ILE A 10 -11.44 -33.10 -51.85
CA ILE A 10 -10.58 -34.28 -51.99
C ILE A 10 -9.30 -34.15 -51.13
N ASN A 11 -8.83 -35.31 -50.68
CA ASN A 11 -7.55 -35.65 -50.02
C ASN A 11 -6.27 -35.20 -50.76
N ARG A 12 -5.24 -34.68 -50.05
CA ARG A 12 -3.82 -35.19 -50.07
C ARG A 12 -2.80 -34.37 -49.22
N PRO A 13 -1.69 -34.99 -48.77
CA PRO A 13 -0.64 -34.39 -47.90
C PRO A 13 0.74 -34.12 -48.56
N SER A 14 1.62 -33.47 -47.78
CA SER A 14 3.10 -33.46 -47.78
C SER A 14 3.89 -32.60 -48.80
N ARG A 15 4.86 -31.80 -48.33
CA ARG A 15 6.33 -32.06 -48.38
C ARG A 15 7.19 -30.83 -48.04
N ARG A 16 8.31 -31.11 -47.36
CA ARG A 16 9.50 -30.28 -47.13
C ARG A 16 10.26 -29.93 -48.43
N SER A 17 11.01 -28.82 -48.43
CA SER A 17 12.31 -28.61 -49.11
C SER A 17 13.01 -27.39 -48.46
N VAL A 18 14.15 -27.46 -47.72
CA VAL A 18 15.61 -27.60 -48.05
C VAL A 18 16.15 -26.44 -48.94
N LEU A 19 17.30 -25.73 -48.78
CA LEU A 19 18.70 -26.08 -48.45
C LEU A 19 19.59 -24.80 -48.17
N LEU A 20 20.58 -24.96 -47.27
CA LEU A 20 22.01 -24.57 -47.31
C LEU A 20 22.56 -23.13 -47.14
N GLY A 21 23.58 -23.01 -46.27
CA GLY A 21 24.87 -22.38 -46.62
C GLY A 21 25.64 -21.66 -45.48
N GLY A 22 26.78 -22.22 -45.06
CA GLY A 22 27.92 -21.43 -44.56
C GLY A 22 28.38 -21.69 -43.12
N ALA A 23 29.38 -22.54 -42.94
CA ALA A 23 30.18 -22.64 -41.72
C ALA A 23 31.56 -22.00 -41.98
N LEU A 24 32.04 -21.14 -41.08
CA LEU A 24 33.47 -20.84 -40.92
C LEU A 24 33.75 -20.53 -39.45
N GLY A 25 34.64 -21.33 -38.86
CA GLY A 25 35.11 -21.16 -37.48
C GLY A 25 36.13 -20.03 -37.36
N VAL A 26 36.28 -19.53 -36.14
CA VAL A 26 37.38 -18.65 -35.75
C VAL A 26 38.08 -19.29 -34.56
N GLY A 27 39.37 -19.57 -34.75
CA GLY A 27 40.24 -20.23 -33.80
C GLY A 27 40.62 -19.34 -32.62
N ALA A 28 41.01 -20.02 -31.55
CA ALA A 28 41.76 -19.45 -30.44
C ALA A 28 43.03 -18.76 -30.96
N LEU A 29 43.20 -17.49 -30.59
CA LEU A 29 44.44 -16.76 -30.71
C LEU A 29 44.93 -16.38 -29.32
N THR A 30 46.18 -16.76 -29.12
CA THR A 30 47.00 -16.68 -27.91
C THR A 30 47.40 -15.24 -27.58
N ALA A 31 47.53 -14.97 -26.29
CA ALA A 31 48.05 -13.74 -25.71
C ALA A 31 49.49 -13.41 -26.16
N GLY A 32 49.76 -12.11 -26.36
CA GLY A 32 51.12 -11.56 -26.39
C GLY A 32 51.21 -10.14 -26.96
N GLY A 33 51.66 -9.19 -26.13
CA GLY A 33 52.39 -8.00 -26.58
C GLY A 33 51.66 -6.65 -26.50
N ALA A 34 52.29 -5.72 -25.78
CA ALA A 34 51.81 -4.38 -25.43
C ALA A 34 51.75 -3.36 -26.59
N SER A 35 50.88 -2.36 -26.47
CA SER A 35 51.18 -0.92 -26.67
C SER A 35 49.89 -0.10 -26.52
N GLY A 36 49.94 0.96 -25.70
CA GLY A 36 48.77 1.70 -25.22
C GLY A 36 47.99 2.48 -26.28
N ILE A 37 46.69 2.67 -26.01
CA ILE A 37 45.83 3.69 -26.60
C ILE A 37 44.84 4.12 -25.51
N VAL A 38 44.92 5.41 -25.17
CA VAL A 38 43.89 6.32 -24.62
C VAL A 38 42.66 5.64 -23.99
N GLY A 39 42.64 5.60 -22.66
CA GLY A 39 41.41 5.31 -21.91
C GLY A 39 40.49 6.52 -22.00
N ASP A 40 39.42 6.36 -22.77
CA ASP A 40 38.25 7.24 -22.74
C ASP A 40 37.57 7.03 -21.39
N ALA A 41 37.69 8.01 -20.49
CA ALA A 41 37.00 8.01 -19.21
C ALA A 41 35.54 8.40 -19.47
N LEU A 42 34.76 7.45 -19.95
CA LEU A 42 33.31 7.52 -19.80
C LEU A 42 33.04 7.33 -18.30
N GLY A 43 32.74 8.45 -17.63
CA GLY A 43 32.26 8.44 -16.26
C GLY A 43 31.02 7.54 -16.19
N GLU A 44 31.14 6.41 -15.50
CA GLU A 44 29.99 5.63 -15.11
C GLU A 44 29.18 6.50 -14.14
N THR A 45 28.00 6.95 -14.58
CA THR A 45 27.00 7.56 -13.71
C THR A 45 26.67 6.53 -12.62
N ARG A 46 27.22 6.72 -11.42
CA ARG A 46 26.80 5.95 -10.25
C ARG A 46 25.43 6.47 -9.84
N THR A 47 24.39 5.80 -10.29
CA THR A 47 23.08 5.90 -9.64
C THR A 47 23.26 5.32 -8.24
N GLN A 48 23.31 6.18 -7.22
CA GLN A 48 23.01 5.71 -5.88
C GLN A 48 21.52 5.37 -5.90
N SER A 49 21.20 4.09 -5.96
CA SER A 49 19.88 3.63 -5.56
C SER A 49 19.70 4.09 -4.13
N VAL A 50 18.91 5.14 -3.93
CA VAL A 50 18.38 5.43 -2.59
C VAL A 50 17.75 4.11 -2.13
N PRO A 51 18.08 3.56 -0.96
CA PRO A 51 17.49 2.31 -0.54
C PRO A 51 15.97 2.44 -0.54
N THR A 52 15.29 1.53 -1.24
CA THR A 52 13.84 1.41 -1.28
C THR A 52 13.33 1.10 0.12
N ALA A 53 13.03 2.14 0.90
CA ALA A 53 12.54 1.98 2.26
C ALA A 53 11.14 1.35 2.19
N PRO A 54 10.86 0.31 3.00
CA PRO A 54 9.53 -0.26 3.06
C PRO A 54 8.51 0.80 3.51
N VAL A 55 7.41 0.90 2.77
CA VAL A 55 6.28 1.78 3.07
C VAL A 55 5.23 1.12 3.95
N GLY A 56 5.39 -0.17 4.24
CA GLY A 56 4.51 -0.91 5.13
C GLY A 56 5.07 -2.28 5.52
N GLU A 57 4.35 -2.98 6.38
CA GLU A 57 4.64 -4.36 6.76
C GLU A 57 3.35 -5.12 7.10
N VAL A 58 3.44 -6.43 6.95
CA VAL A 58 2.38 -7.37 7.21
C VAL A 58 2.82 -8.32 8.31
N GLY A 59 1.99 -8.48 9.33
CA GLY A 59 2.27 -9.39 10.44
C GLY A 59 1.05 -10.17 10.86
N ILE A 60 1.27 -11.08 11.81
CA ILE A 60 0.22 -11.86 12.46
C ILE A 60 0.41 -11.76 13.95
N THR A 61 -0.67 -11.47 14.66
CA THR A 61 -0.66 -11.41 16.12
C THR A 61 -1.87 -12.11 16.70
N THR A 62 -1.84 -12.23 18.01
CA THR A 62 -2.86 -12.87 18.80
C THR A 62 -3.46 -11.86 19.77
N VAL A 63 -4.79 -11.78 19.80
CA VAL A 63 -5.56 -10.78 20.57
C VAL A 63 -6.63 -11.46 21.42
N THR A 64 -7.05 -10.79 22.49
CA THR A 64 -8.15 -11.19 23.38
C THR A 64 -9.10 -10.00 23.58
N SER A 65 -10.11 -10.09 24.46
CA SER A 65 -10.89 -8.90 24.87
C SER A 65 -10.06 -7.77 25.48
N GLU A 66 -8.86 -8.07 25.99
CA GLU A 66 -7.94 -7.08 26.54
C GLU A 66 -7.14 -6.40 25.43
N TRP A 67 -6.89 -5.10 25.61
CA TRP A 67 -6.02 -4.34 24.70
C TRP A 67 -4.58 -4.85 24.75
N SER A 68 -4.05 -5.20 23.59
CA SER A 68 -2.66 -5.60 23.40
C SER A 68 -1.96 -4.65 22.43
N THR A 69 -0.77 -4.19 22.80
CA THR A 69 0.08 -3.38 21.91
C THR A 69 0.79 -4.27 20.90
N VAL A 70 0.68 -3.92 19.63
CA VAL A 70 1.46 -4.46 18.52
C VAL A 70 2.52 -3.42 18.17
N SER A 71 3.79 -3.78 18.33
CA SER A 71 4.92 -2.96 17.88
C SER A 71 5.15 -3.18 16.40
N PHE A 72 5.50 -2.10 15.71
CA PHE A 72 5.93 -2.12 14.32
C PHE A 72 7.45 -2.33 14.25
N ASP A 73 7.92 -2.95 13.17
CA ASP A 73 9.36 -3.13 12.92
C ASP A 73 10.03 -1.82 12.49
N ARG A 74 9.22 -0.83 12.12
CA ARG A 74 9.64 0.48 11.58
C ARG A 74 8.90 1.63 12.23
N GLU A 75 9.45 2.81 12.02
CA GLU A 75 8.77 4.05 12.32
C GLU A 75 8.05 4.55 11.07
N TYR A 76 6.81 4.95 11.24
CA TYR A 76 5.92 5.45 10.19
C TYR A 76 5.47 6.88 10.50
N ASP A 77 5.43 7.75 9.50
CA ASP A 77 5.02 9.15 9.65
C ASP A 77 3.50 9.28 9.79
N SER A 78 2.74 8.54 8.99
CA SER A 78 1.27 8.57 8.98
C SER A 78 0.68 7.18 8.73
N PRO A 79 0.85 6.24 9.69
CA PRO A 79 0.44 4.86 9.49
C PRO A 79 -1.08 4.67 9.46
N VAL A 80 -1.54 3.85 8.51
CA VAL A 80 -2.86 3.23 8.49
C VAL A 80 -2.73 1.75 8.85
N VAL A 81 -3.63 1.24 9.70
CA VAL A 81 -3.56 -0.14 10.23
C VAL A 81 -4.84 -0.89 9.88
N ILE A 82 -4.73 -1.99 9.16
CA ILE A 82 -5.87 -2.87 8.87
C ILE A 82 -5.61 -4.23 9.50
N ALA A 83 -6.33 -4.54 10.58
CA ALA A 83 -6.19 -5.81 11.32
C ALA A 83 -7.50 -6.60 11.30
N ARG A 84 -7.72 -7.43 10.29
CA ARG A 84 -8.96 -8.22 10.09
C ARG A 84 -8.80 -9.21 8.93
N PRO A 85 -9.57 -10.33 8.91
CA PRO A 85 -10.54 -10.77 9.92
C PRO A 85 -9.91 -11.49 11.12
N LEU A 86 -10.71 -11.71 12.17
CA LEU A 86 -10.33 -12.60 13.29
C LEU A 86 -10.43 -14.07 12.85
N SER A 87 -9.52 -14.90 13.36
CA SER A 87 -9.60 -16.36 13.22
C SER A 87 -10.89 -16.91 13.84
N TYR A 88 -11.33 -18.09 13.45
CA TYR A 88 -12.44 -18.80 14.07
C TYR A 88 -11.96 -20.19 14.46
N ARG A 89 -12.04 -20.50 15.75
CA ARG A 89 -11.61 -21.79 16.32
C ARG A 89 -12.79 -22.61 16.85
N GLY A 90 -14.00 -22.08 16.71
CA GLY A 90 -15.21 -22.68 17.23
C GLY A 90 -15.69 -23.91 16.47
N THR A 91 -16.53 -24.69 17.15
CA THR A 91 -17.22 -25.83 16.53
C THR A 91 -18.69 -25.55 16.27
N ASP A 92 -19.28 -24.53 16.93
CA ASP A 92 -20.70 -24.18 16.84
C ASP A 92 -20.89 -22.66 16.76
N PHE A 93 -21.92 -22.20 16.04
CA PHE A 93 -22.33 -20.79 16.08
C PHE A 93 -23.01 -20.50 17.41
N ASN A 94 -22.27 -19.95 18.37
CA ASN A 94 -22.80 -19.57 19.66
C ASN A 94 -22.98 -18.04 19.75
N THR A 95 -23.69 -17.60 20.79
CA THR A 95 -23.98 -16.18 21.03
C THR A 95 -22.94 -15.51 21.92
N PHE A 96 -22.22 -16.30 22.73
CA PHE A 96 -21.32 -15.87 23.79
C PHE A 96 -20.06 -16.75 23.83
N GLY A 97 -18.94 -16.18 24.26
CA GLY A 97 -17.65 -16.88 24.36
C GLY A 97 -16.91 -16.95 23.02
N ASP A 98 -15.96 -17.87 22.91
CA ASP A 98 -14.93 -17.84 21.85
C ASP A 98 -15.44 -18.01 20.40
N ASP A 99 -16.70 -18.44 20.24
CA ASP A 99 -17.32 -18.66 18.93
C ASP A 99 -18.34 -17.57 18.59
N ALA A 100 -18.43 -16.52 19.40
CA ALA A 100 -19.42 -15.49 19.25
C ALA A 100 -19.04 -14.51 18.11
N PRO A 101 -20.02 -13.82 17.50
CA PRO A 101 -19.73 -12.73 16.57
C PRO A 101 -18.89 -11.67 17.28
N ALA A 102 -17.70 -11.40 16.74
CA ALA A 102 -16.76 -10.42 17.26
C ALA A 102 -15.80 -10.02 16.16
N HIS A 103 -15.22 -8.82 16.28
CA HIS A 103 -14.31 -8.23 15.31
C HIS A 103 -13.08 -7.63 16.00
N THR A 104 -12.04 -7.30 15.23
CA THR A 104 -10.88 -6.60 15.79
C THR A 104 -11.18 -5.10 15.90
N ARG A 105 -10.89 -4.51 17.07
CA ARG A 105 -10.84 -3.05 17.24
C ARG A 105 -9.39 -2.58 17.32
N VAL A 106 -9.10 -1.46 16.65
CA VAL A 106 -7.78 -0.81 16.66
C VAL A 106 -7.92 0.56 17.31
N ARG A 107 -6.92 0.97 18.10
CA ARG A 107 -6.77 2.34 18.59
C ARG A 107 -5.30 2.70 18.79
N ASN A 108 -5.06 3.95 19.19
CA ASN A 108 -3.73 4.45 19.56
C ASN A 108 -2.65 4.13 18.50
N VAL A 109 -3.03 4.29 17.22
CA VAL A 109 -2.11 4.16 16.10
C VAL A 109 -1.08 5.30 16.21
N SER A 110 0.18 4.91 16.32
CA SER A 110 1.34 5.79 16.48
C SER A 110 2.39 5.42 15.43
N ALA A 111 3.50 6.17 15.37
CA ALA A 111 4.57 5.89 14.43
C ALA A 111 5.19 4.48 14.57
N GLN A 112 5.11 3.85 15.75
CA GLN A 112 5.81 2.60 16.05
C GLN A 112 4.91 1.50 16.63
N SER A 113 3.62 1.76 16.80
CA SER A 113 2.71 0.78 17.39
C SER A 113 1.24 1.11 17.18
N ALA A 114 0.38 0.11 17.37
CA ALA A 114 -1.05 0.26 17.58
C ALA A 114 -1.54 -0.68 18.69
N GLU A 115 -2.70 -0.40 19.27
CA GLU A 115 -3.37 -1.30 20.20
C GLU A 115 -4.53 -2.02 19.53
N LEU A 116 -4.60 -3.34 19.70
CA LEU A 116 -5.65 -4.20 19.14
C LEU A 116 -6.35 -4.96 20.26
N ARG A 117 -7.64 -5.24 20.07
CA ARG A 117 -8.40 -6.22 20.87
C ARG A 117 -9.46 -6.94 20.03
N VAL A 118 -9.97 -8.05 20.55
CA VAL A 118 -11.27 -8.59 20.16
C VAL A 118 -12.36 -7.71 20.78
N GLU A 119 -13.30 -7.25 19.97
CA GLU A 119 -14.45 -6.46 20.38
C GLU A 119 -15.73 -7.24 20.07
N GLU A 120 -16.47 -7.49 21.15
CA GLU A 120 -17.83 -8.04 21.13
C GLU A 120 -18.86 -6.91 21.02
N TRP A 121 -20.06 -7.25 20.54
CA TRP A 121 -21.23 -6.39 20.46
C TRP A 121 -21.86 -6.18 21.85
N GLU A 122 -22.64 -5.11 22.01
CA GLU A 122 -23.23 -4.70 23.29
C GLU A 122 -24.16 -5.74 23.92
N TYR A 123 -24.82 -6.58 23.12
CA TYR A 123 -25.68 -7.65 23.62
C TYR A 123 -24.92 -8.83 24.28
N GLN A 124 -23.59 -8.85 24.18
CA GLN A 124 -22.72 -9.93 24.65
C GLN A 124 -22.13 -9.63 26.04
N ASP A 125 -21.25 -10.49 26.55
CA ASP A 125 -20.72 -10.39 27.91
C ASP A 125 -19.36 -9.66 28.01
N GLY A 126 -18.79 -9.28 26.86
CA GLY A 126 -17.52 -8.58 26.72
C GLY A 126 -16.29 -9.48 26.83
N THR A 127 -16.46 -10.80 27.00
CA THR A 127 -15.39 -11.76 27.24
C THR A 127 -15.24 -12.71 26.07
N HIS A 128 -14.11 -12.61 25.39
CA HIS A 128 -13.78 -13.42 24.22
C HIS A 128 -12.35 -13.95 24.35
N GLY A 129 -12.19 -15.23 24.07
CA GLY A 129 -10.90 -15.91 24.11
C GLY A 129 -9.95 -15.47 23.00
N GLU A 130 -8.83 -16.15 22.97
CA GLU A 130 -7.69 -15.83 22.13
C GLU A 130 -7.95 -16.07 20.64
N ASN A 131 -7.69 -15.05 19.81
CA ASN A 131 -7.89 -15.08 18.37
C ASN A 131 -6.66 -14.57 17.62
N GLU A 132 -6.33 -15.24 16.52
CA GLU A 132 -5.29 -14.77 15.60
C GLU A 132 -5.88 -13.74 14.63
N VAL A 133 -5.09 -12.72 14.29
CA VAL A 133 -5.43 -11.69 13.31
C VAL A 133 -4.19 -11.32 12.49
N SER A 134 -4.35 -11.27 11.17
CA SER A 134 -3.36 -10.66 10.28
C SER A 134 -3.56 -9.15 10.27
N TYR A 135 -2.46 -8.39 10.29
CA TYR A 135 -2.48 -6.95 10.18
C TYR A 135 -1.57 -6.45 9.06
N LEU A 136 -1.97 -5.33 8.45
CA LEU A 136 -1.16 -4.50 7.56
C LEU A 136 -1.00 -3.14 8.24
N VAL A 137 0.23 -2.66 8.40
CA VAL A 137 0.52 -1.24 8.63
C VAL A 137 1.19 -0.68 7.39
N ILE A 138 0.75 0.49 6.93
CA ILE A 138 1.25 1.11 5.70
C ILE A 138 1.13 2.63 5.79
N GLU A 139 2.10 3.34 5.21
CA GLU A 139 2.07 4.80 5.12
C GLU A 139 0.85 5.30 4.36
N GLN A 140 0.22 6.34 4.88
CA GLN A 140 -0.74 7.12 4.14
C GLN A 140 -0.07 7.77 2.91
N GLY A 141 -0.75 7.73 1.76
CA GLY A 141 -0.21 8.28 0.52
C GLY A 141 -0.52 7.43 -0.70
N ARG A 142 0.12 7.76 -1.82
CA ARG A 142 0.15 6.91 -3.01
C ARG A 142 1.49 6.19 -3.04
N HIS A 143 1.43 4.88 -3.26
CA HIS A 143 2.58 4.03 -3.45
C HIS A 143 2.39 3.24 -4.74
N GLU A 144 3.49 2.80 -5.31
CA GLU A 144 3.51 1.84 -6.40
C GLU A 144 4.48 0.73 -5.99
N LEU A 145 4.15 -0.53 -6.18
CA LEU A 145 5.11 -1.62 -5.95
C LEU A 145 6.09 -1.68 -7.15
N PRO A 146 7.26 -2.34 -7.02
CA PRO A 146 8.23 -2.43 -8.11
C PRO A 146 7.72 -3.06 -9.42
N ASP A 147 6.60 -3.77 -9.39
CA ASP A 147 5.93 -4.33 -10.57
C ASP A 147 4.83 -3.43 -11.17
N GLY A 148 4.69 -2.20 -10.67
CA GLY A 148 3.69 -1.23 -11.12
C GLY A 148 2.35 -1.32 -10.38
N THR A 149 2.21 -2.21 -9.39
CA THR A 149 0.96 -2.33 -8.62
C THR A 149 0.72 -1.07 -7.79
N SER A 150 -0.31 -0.30 -8.16
CA SER A 150 -0.67 0.92 -7.45
C SER A 150 -1.38 0.62 -6.13
N ILE A 151 -0.99 1.35 -5.08
CA ILE A 151 -1.62 1.37 -3.77
C ILE A 151 -1.95 2.82 -3.41
N GLN A 152 -3.16 3.05 -2.90
CA GLN A 152 -3.56 4.34 -2.35
C GLN A 152 -4.09 4.13 -0.94
N VAL A 153 -3.58 4.90 -0.01
CA VAL A 153 -3.86 4.78 1.42
C VAL A 153 -4.36 6.11 1.94
N GLY A 154 -5.37 6.09 2.79
CA GLY A 154 -5.84 7.29 3.45
C GLY A 154 -6.71 7.04 4.65
N THR A 155 -7.20 8.13 5.21
CA THR A 155 -8.16 8.13 6.30
C THR A 155 -9.39 8.95 5.93
N THR A 156 -10.51 8.69 6.59
CA THR A 156 -11.74 9.49 6.49
C THR A 156 -12.50 9.43 7.81
N VAL A 157 -13.29 10.47 8.12
CA VAL A 157 -14.16 10.51 9.30
C VAL A 157 -15.60 10.57 8.79
N PRO A 158 -16.30 9.44 8.70
CA PRO A 158 -17.70 9.44 8.27
C PRO A 158 -18.60 9.98 9.38
N ASP A 159 -19.76 10.52 9.00
CA ASP A 159 -20.82 10.87 9.95
C ASP A 159 -21.31 9.60 10.65
N PRO A 160 -21.14 9.45 11.98
CA PRO A 160 -21.54 8.25 12.69
C PRO A 160 -23.06 8.10 12.82
N ALA A 161 -23.84 9.17 12.59
CA ALA A 161 -25.30 9.11 12.47
C ALA A 161 -25.79 8.58 11.11
N SER A 162 -24.85 8.14 10.26
CA SER A 162 -25.07 7.67 8.89
C SER A 162 -24.80 6.15 8.77
N PRO A 163 -25.40 5.26 9.59
CA PRO A 163 -25.19 3.83 9.43
C PRO A 163 -25.79 3.34 8.12
N PHE A 164 -25.21 2.29 7.52
CA PHE A 164 -25.78 1.59 6.34
C PHE A 164 -27.09 0.82 6.65
N TYR A 165 -27.91 1.28 7.60
CA TYR A 165 -29.27 0.77 7.79
C TYR A 165 -30.22 1.26 6.68
N LYS A 166 -29.83 2.30 5.92
CA LYS A 166 -30.60 2.84 4.78
C LYS A 166 -29.68 3.17 3.63
N ALA A 167 -30.09 2.80 2.40
CA ALA A 167 -29.32 2.85 1.16
C ALA A 167 -28.73 4.21 0.72
N THR A 168 -28.79 5.28 1.52
CA THR A 168 -28.35 6.64 1.20
C THR A 168 -27.19 7.17 2.07
N HIS A 169 -26.67 6.36 2.99
CA HIS A 169 -25.75 6.82 4.04
C HIS A 169 -24.37 6.19 3.87
N GLY A 170 -23.35 7.00 3.60
CA GLY A 170 -21.96 6.58 3.37
C GLY A 170 -21.13 7.79 2.94
N THR A 171 -19.87 7.82 3.36
CA THR A 171 -18.93 8.85 2.93
C THR A 171 -18.19 8.34 1.71
N THR A 172 -18.41 9.00 0.56
CA THR A 172 -17.65 8.71 -0.65
C THR A 172 -16.21 9.19 -0.46
N VAL A 173 -15.29 8.24 -0.46
CA VAL A 173 -13.86 8.48 -0.53
C VAL A 173 -13.46 8.44 -2.00
N SER A 174 -12.84 9.52 -2.48
CA SER A 174 -12.24 9.56 -3.82
C SER A 174 -10.79 9.13 -3.76
N PHE A 175 -10.38 8.28 -4.69
CA PHE A 175 -8.99 7.96 -4.92
C PHE A 175 -8.30 9.14 -5.62
N GLY A 176 -7.06 9.43 -5.24
CA GLY A 176 -6.28 10.55 -5.80
C GLY A 176 -5.96 10.37 -7.27
N SER A 177 -5.80 9.13 -7.74
CA SER A 177 -5.80 8.75 -9.16
C SER A 177 -6.82 7.65 -9.41
N THR A 178 -7.26 7.57 -10.66
CA THR A 178 -8.16 6.50 -11.12
C THR A 178 -7.33 5.24 -11.42
N PHE A 179 -7.75 4.10 -10.88
CA PHE A 179 -7.22 2.79 -11.21
C PHE A 179 -7.67 2.35 -12.62
N SER A 180 -6.99 1.39 -13.23
CA SER A 180 -7.42 0.80 -14.52
C SER A 180 -8.72 0.00 -14.38
N GLU A 181 -8.91 -0.65 -13.23
CA GLU A 181 -10.09 -1.42 -12.85
C GLU A 181 -10.51 -1.07 -11.42
N ARG A 182 -11.59 -1.67 -10.93
CA ARG A 182 -11.99 -1.51 -9.52
C ARG A 182 -10.90 -2.13 -8.62
N PRO A 183 -10.25 -1.35 -7.72
CA PRO A 183 -9.24 -1.90 -6.82
C PRO A 183 -9.89 -2.79 -5.74
N VAL A 184 -9.06 -3.63 -5.11
CA VAL A 184 -9.35 -4.21 -3.79
C VAL A 184 -9.34 -3.08 -2.79
N VAL A 185 -10.38 -2.97 -1.96
CA VAL A 185 -10.45 -1.98 -0.89
C VAL A 185 -10.51 -2.70 0.46
N LEU A 186 -9.54 -2.42 1.31
CA LEU A 186 -9.51 -2.82 2.70
C LEU A 186 -9.79 -1.60 3.57
N SER A 187 -10.59 -1.74 4.62
CA SER A 187 -10.88 -0.64 5.55
C SER A 187 -10.86 -1.10 6.99
N GLY A 188 -10.63 -0.18 7.93
CA GLY A 188 -10.55 -0.46 9.36
C GLY A 188 -10.79 0.78 10.20
N VAL A 189 -11.33 0.62 11.41
CA VAL A 189 -11.49 1.72 12.36
C VAL A 189 -10.15 1.93 13.06
N GLN A 190 -9.64 3.17 13.07
CA GLN A 190 -8.32 3.54 13.62
C GLN A 190 -8.38 4.05 15.06
N THR A 191 -9.58 4.34 15.55
CA THR A 191 -9.82 5.00 16.84
C THR A 191 -10.89 4.28 17.66
N ALA A 192 -10.89 4.56 18.97
CA ALA A 192 -11.91 4.12 19.91
C ALA A 192 -12.37 5.33 20.75
N ASN A 193 -12.91 6.34 20.06
CA ASN A 193 -13.46 7.55 20.66
C ASN A 193 -14.83 7.28 21.32
N ASP A 194 -15.54 6.24 20.88
CA ASP A 194 -16.69 5.66 21.57
C ASP A 194 -16.40 4.20 21.95
N GLU A 195 -16.94 3.77 23.07
CA GLU A 195 -16.75 2.42 23.60
C GLU A 195 -17.66 1.39 22.92
N THR A 196 -18.69 1.85 22.21
CA THR A 196 -19.60 0.98 21.47
C THR A 196 -18.90 0.27 20.32
N ALA A 197 -19.29 -0.98 20.10
CA ALA A 197 -18.83 -1.83 19.03
C ALA A 197 -19.21 -1.26 17.66
N VAL A 198 -18.23 -1.19 16.75
CA VAL A 198 -18.47 -0.67 15.41
C VAL A 198 -17.55 -1.29 14.38
N VAL A 199 -18.12 -1.67 13.25
CA VAL A 199 -17.37 -2.16 12.09
C VAL A 199 -17.40 -1.14 10.96
N THR A 200 -16.40 -1.22 10.07
CA THR A 200 -16.50 -0.53 8.79
C THR A 200 -17.32 -1.37 7.82
N ARG A 201 -18.05 -0.69 6.95
CA ARG A 201 -18.74 -1.28 5.81
C ARG A 201 -18.45 -0.44 4.59
N GLN A 202 -18.56 -1.07 3.43
CA GLN A 202 -18.23 -0.42 2.17
C GLN A 202 -19.05 -0.97 1.02
N ARG A 203 -19.23 -0.13 -0.01
CA ARG A 203 -19.94 -0.47 -1.24
C ARG A 203 -19.58 0.51 -2.35
N ASN A 204 -20.14 0.26 -3.54
CA ASN A 204 -20.00 1.15 -4.71
C ASN A 204 -18.54 1.48 -5.06
N ALA A 205 -17.63 0.54 -4.81
CA ALA A 205 -16.25 0.69 -5.25
C ALA A 205 -16.21 0.76 -6.78
N THR A 206 -15.66 1.86 -7.29
CA THR A 206 -15.35 2.09 -8.70
C THR A 206 -13.83 2.21 -8.86
N ALA A 207 -13.35 2.47 -10.07
CA ALA A 207 -11.94 2.77 -10.31
C ALA A 207 -11.46 4.07 -9.63
N SER A 208 -12.36 4.95 -9.18
CA SER A 208 -12.01 6.27 -8.65
C SER A 208 -12.58 6.58 -7.26
N SER A 209 -13.39 5.69 -6.69
CA SER A 209 -14.03 5.95 -5.40
C SER A 209 -14.54 4.70 -4.71
N VAL A 210 -14.82 4.81 -3.41
CA VAL A 210 -15.57 3.83 -2.61
C VAL A 210 -16.43 4.56 -1.58
N ASP A 211 -17.62 4.04 -1.26
CA ASP A 211 -18.40 4.54 -0.13
C ASP A 211 -18.01 3.77 1.14
N LEU A 212 -17.63 4.47 2.21
CA LEU A 212 -17.32 3.89 3.52
C LEU A 212 -18.31 4.41 4.58
N ALA A 213 -18.68 3.57 5.54
CA ALA A 213 -19.40 4.00 6.73
C ALA A 213 -19.08 3.13 7.94
N LEU A 214 -19.54 3.60 9.10
CA LEU A 214 -19.56 2.87 10.35
C LEU A 214 -20.91 2.15 10.49
N GLN A 215 -20.88 0.92 10.99
CA GLN A 215 -22.08 0.15 11.30
C GLN A 215 -21.99 -0.42 12.72
N VAL A 216 -22.96 -0.05 13.55
CA VAL A 216 -23.14 -0.53 14.92
C VAL A 216 -24.10 -1.71 14.98
N GLU A 217 -24.22 -2.33 16.16
CA GLU A 217 -25.22 -3.34 16.49
C GLU A 217 -26.65 -2.94 16.05
N ARG A 218 -27.45 -3.90 15.57
CA ARG A 218 -28.85 -3.69 15.17
C ARG A 218 -29.82 -3.54 16.35
N GLY A 219 -29.46 -4.10 17.50
CA GLY A 219 -30.30 -4.44 18.64
C GLY A 219 -31.23 -3.33 19.13
N VAL A 220 -32.52 -3.59 18.95
CA VAL A 220 -33.65 -2.78 19.39
C VAL A 220 -33.91 -3.08 20.88
N GLY A 221 -33.01 -2.65 21.79
CA GLY A 221 -32.96 -3.28 23.12
C GLY A 221 -32.39 -2.49 24.29
N GLY A 222 -32.14 -1.18 24.18
CA GLY A 222 -31.98 -0.30 25.34
C GLY A 222 -30.54 -0.05 25.81
N ALA A 223 -29.89 0.94 25.18
CA ALA A 223 -28.98 1.89 25.85
C ALA A 223 -28.75 3.14 24.99
N ARG A 224 -28.82 3.02 23.65
CA ARG A 224 -28.83 4.15 22.71
C ARG A 224 -29.85 3.89 21.60
N PRO A 225 -30.41 4.91 20.93
CA PRO A 225 -31.12 4.70 19.67
C PRO A 225 -30.23 3.89 18.74
N ALA A 226 -30.79 2.88 18.05
CA ALA A 226 -30.05 2.17 17.01
C ALA A 226 -29.41 3.20 16.05
N GLY A 227 -28.09 3.17 15.92
CA GLY A 227 -27.35 4.03 15.00
C GLY A 227 -26.65 5.27 15.58
N GLU A 228 -26.51 5.42 16.90
CA GLU A 228 -25.68 6.50 17.49
C GLU A 228 -24.34 6.00 18.02
N HIS A 229 -23.28 6.31 17.28
CA HIS A 229 -21.87 6.10 17.64
C HIS A 229 -21.14 7.45 17.70
N GLY A 230 -20.05 7.55 18.47
CA GLY A 230 -19.12 8.68 18.36
C GLY A 230 -18.42 8.72 17.00
N GLN A 231 -17.81 9.86 16.66
CA GLN A 231 -16.99 9.93 15.45
C GLN A 231 -15.76 9.03 15.59
N GLU A 232 -15.47 8.23 14.56
CA GLU A 232 -14.24 7.45 14.47
C GLU A 232 -13.54 7.72 13.14
N THR A 233 -12.21 7.63 13.17
CA THR A 233 -11.41 7.64 11.95
C THR A 233 -11.43 6.25 11.33
N ILE A 234 -11.78 6.18 10.05
CA ILE A 234 -11.61 4.97 9.21
C ILE A 234 -10.32 5.12 8.42
N GLY A 235 -9.43 4.15 8.53
CA GLY A 235 -8.32 3.93 7.61
C GLY A 235 -8.78 3.07 6.42
N TRP A 236 -8.29 3.38 5.23
CA TRP A 236 -8.57 2.62 4.01
C TRP A 236 -7.32 2.44 3.17
N VAL A 237 -7.25 1.29 2.49
CA VAL A 237 -6.18 0.89 1.58
C VAL A 237 -6.84 0.37 0.30
N ALA A 238 -6.62 1.06 -0.82
CA ALA A 238 -7.05 0.63 -2.15
C ALA A 238 -5.85 0.12 -2.93
N ILE A 239 -5.90 -1.12 -3.42
CA ILE A 239 -4.80 -1.79 -4.11
C ILE A 239 -5.27 -2.29 -5.48
N ALA A 240 -4.50 -2.05 -6.52
CA ALA A 240 -4.75 -2.66 -7.82
C ALA A 240 -4.77 -4.19 -7.70
N SER A 241 -5.79 -4.84 -8.26
CA SER A 241 -5.90 -6.31 -8.21
C SER A 241 -4.81 -6.96 -9.05
N GLY A 242 -4.27 -8.07 -8.57
CA GLY A 242 -3.19 -8.79 -9.23
C GLY A 242 -2.38 -9.65 -8.26
N SER A 243 -1.34 -10.27 -8.78
CA SER A 243 -0.35 -10.99 -8.01
C SER A 243 1.04 -10.71 -8.56
N GLY A 244 2.05 -10.86 -7.71
CA GLY A 244 3.41 -10.50 -8.04
C GLY A 244 4.37 -10.86 -6.92
N THR A 245 5.55 -10.24 -6.97
CA THR A 245 6.56 -10.38 -5.92
C THR A 245 7.02 -8.99 -5.50
N ASN A 246 6.93 -8.72 -4.21
CA ASN A 246 7.45 -7.51 -3.61
C ASN A 246 8.75 -7.82 -2.85
N GLY A 247 9.89 -7.44 -3.41
CA GLY A 247 11.19 -7.97 -2.98
C GLY A 247 11.26 -9.48 -3.25
N ASP A 248 11.37 -10.28 -2.19
CA ASP A 248 11.32 -11.75 -2.25
C ASP A 248 9.95 -12.32 -1.83
N ALA A 249 9.01 -11.47 -1.41
CA ALA A 249 7.72 -11.89 -0.86
C ALA A 249 6.66 -11.96 -1.97
N PRO A 250 6.13 -13.15 -2.33
CA PRO A 250 4.99 -13.25 -3.24
C PRO A 250 3.76 -12.62 -2.59
N TYR A 251 2.87 -12.04 -3.39
CA TYR A 251 1.61 -11.51 -2.87
C TYR A 251 0.46 -11.76 -3.84
N GLU A 252 -0.75 -11.74 -3.30
CA GLU A 252 -2.00 -11.80 -4.04
C GLU A 252 -2.98 -10.76 -3.52
N VAL A 253 -3.53 -9.96 -4.42
CA VAL A 253 -4.56 -8.95 -4.16
C VAL A 253 -5.74 -9.28 -5.06
N ALA A 254 -6.82 -9.79 -4.48
CA ALA A 254 -7.95 -10.28 -5.26
C ALA A 254 -9.28 -10.16 -4.51
N SER A 255 -10.34 -10.57 -5.20
CA SER A 255 -11.70 -10.54 -4.66
C SER A 255 -12.44 -11.84 -4.95
N VAL A 256 -13.19 -12.33 -3.97
CA VAL A 256 -14.12 -13.46 -4.11
C VAL A 256 -15.56 -12.99 -3.93
N GLY A 257 -16.51 -13.57 -4.67
CA GLY A 257 -17.93 -13.24 -4.55
C GLY A 257 -18.73 -14.31 -3.80
N GLY A 258 -19.85 -13.91 -3.20
CA GLY A 258 -20.84 -14.85 -2.65
C GLY A 258 -20.52 -15.37 -1.25
N VAL A 259 -19.60 -14.73 -0.52
CA VAL A 259 -19.29 -15.09 0.87
C VAL A 259 -20.47 -14.70 1.75
N SER A 260 -21.12 -15.69 2.35
CA SER A 260 -22.29 -15.53 3.22
C SER A 260 -21.95 -16.07 4.62
N GLN A 261 -22.96 -16.35 5.44
CA GLN A 261 -22.79 -17.09 6.70
C GLN A 261 -22.27 -18.52 6.50
N GLN A 262 -22.30 -19.04 5.28
CA GLN A 262 -21.74 -20.34 4.94
C GLN A 262 -20.25 -20.20 4.61
N TRP A 263 -19.45 -21.14 5.13
CA TRP A 263 -18.03 -21.25 4.81
C TRP A 263 -17.80 -21.33 3.31
N SER A 264 -16.96 -20.41 2.83
CA SER A 264 -16.44 -20.37 1.47
C SER A 264 -14.95 -20.63 1.50
N THR A 265 -14.46 -21.53 0.65
CA THR A 265 -13.02 -21.73 0.46
C THR A 265 -12.52 -20.75 -0.59
N VAL A 266 -11.56 -19.91 -0.22
CA VAL A 266 -10.80 -19.05 -1.12
C VAL A 266 -9.49 -19.77 -1.42
N GLY A 267 -9.28 -20.15 -2.67
CA GLY A 267 -8.00 -20.69 -3.13
C GLY A 267 -7.10 -19.55 -3.60
N PHE A 268 -5.84 -19.60 -3.21
CA PHE A 268 -4.82 -18.68 -3.72
C PHE A 268 -4.36 -19.16 -5.10
N GLU A 269 -4.25 -18.23 -6.05
CA GLU A 269 -3.63 -18.47 -7.35
C GLU A 269 -2.09 -18.36 -7.27
N THR A 270 -1.62 -17.59 -6.28
CA THR A 270 -0.22 -17.40 -5.93
C THR A 270 0.28 -18.57 -5.09
N THR A 271 1.50 -19.02 -5.38
CA THR A 271 2.15 -20.07 -4.58
C THR A 271 2.86 -19.43 -3.39
N PHE A 272 2.47 -19.86 -2.19
CA PHE A 272 3.16 -19.52 -0.95
C PHE A 272 3.90 -20.76 -0.41
N ASP A 273 5.01 -20.54 0.31
CA ASP A 273 5.75 -21.64 0.95
C ASP A 273 5.15 -22.06 2.31
N ALA A 274 4.32 -21.19 2.89
CA ALA A 274 3.64 -21.35 4.16
C ALA A 274 2.29 -20.62 4.11
N PRO A 275 1.36 -20.85 5.06
CA PRO A 275 0.11 -20.08 5.12
C PRO A 275 0.40 -18.57 5.19
N PRO A 276 -0.02 -17.77 4.19
CA PRO A 276 0.25 -16.33 4.17
C PRO A 276 -0.55 -15.62 5.28
N ALA A 277 -0.16 -14.41 5.67
CA ALA A 277 -1.10 -13.50 6.31
C ALA A 277 -2.27 -13.23 5.37
N PHE A 278 -3.48 -13.11 5.91
CA PHE A 278 -4.71 -12.92 5.14
C PHE A 278 -5.49 -11.74 5.71
N ILE A 279 -5.43 -10.60 5.02
CA ILE A 279 -6.16 -9.39 5.39
C ILE A 279 -7.35 -9.25 4.44
N ALA A 280 -8.56 -9.12 4.98
CA ALA A 280 -9.76 -9.08 4.15
C ALA A 280 -10.86 -8.16 4.67
N SER A 281 -11.65 -7.60 3.76
CA SER A 281 -12.83 -6.77 4.04
C SER A 281 -13.99 -7.18 3.16
N MET A 282 -15.22 -7.09 3.68
CA MET A 282 -16.41 -7.18 2.82
C MET A 282 -16.45 -5.94 1.93
N ALA A 283 -16.48 -6.15 0.61
CA ALA A 283 -16.40 -5.10 -0.41
C ALA A 283 -17.79 -4.59 -0.84
N THR A 284 -18.85 -5.26 -0.39
CA THR A 284 -20.25 -4.90 -0.67
C THR A 284 -21.05 -4.87 0.61
N THR A 285 -22.21 -4.24 0.57
CA THR A 285 -23.24 -4.30 1.61
C THR A 285 -24.50 -4.85 0.96
N ASN A 286 -24.52 -6.16 0.70
CA ASN A 286 -25.67 -6.84 0.10
C ASN A 286 -26.69 -7.23 1.18
N GLY A 287 -26.22 -7.57 2.37
CA GLY A 287 -27.02 -7.69 3.59
C GLY A 287 -26.95 -6.41 4.42
N ASP A 288 -28.07 -6.03 5.06
CA ASP A 288 -28.18 -4.83 5.90
C ASP A 288 -27.88 -5.11 7.39
N GLN A 289 -27.78 -6.39 7.76
CA GLN A 289 -27.36 -6.83 9.09
C GLN A 289 -25.88 -6.46 9.30
N PRO A 290 -25.51 -5.92 10.47
CA PRO A 290 -24.11 -5.82 10.86
C PRO A 290 -23.47 -7.19 10.88
N ALA A 291 -22.30 -7.28 10.28
CA ALA A 291 -21.55 -8.53 10.18
C ALA A 291 -20.06 -8.23 10.09
N ASN A 292 -19.26 -9.25 10.37
CA ASN A 292 -17.82 -9.20 10.17
C ASN A 292 -17.33 -10.50 9.54
N LEU A 293 -16.21 -10.45 8.82
CA LEU A 293 -15.58 -11.68 8.35
C LEU A 293 -14.90 -12.42 9.49
N ARG A 294 -14.87 -13.74 9.37
CA ARG A 294 -14.03 -14.64 10.15
C ARG A 294 -13.35 -15.65 9.23
N TYR A 295 -12.17 -16.11 9.60
CA TYR A 295 -11.42 -17.09 8.80
C TYR A 295 -11.03 -18.35 9.58
N ALA A 296 -10.82 -19.47 8.88
CA ALA A 296 -10.28 -20.70 9.45
C ALA A 296 -9.46 -21.48 8.39
N ASP A 297 -8.75 -22.51 8.82
CA ASP A 297 -8.02 -23.46 7.96
C ASP A 297 -7.15 -22.79 6.89
N ARG A 298 -6.31 -21.84 7.31
CA ARG A 298 -5.35 -21.18 6.44
C ARG A 298 -4.21 -22.15 6.10
N THR A 299 -4.05 -22.47 4.81
CA THR A 299 -2.94 -23.24 4.25
C THR A 299 -2.13 -22.35 3.30
N ALA A 300 -1.06 -22.89 2.70
CA ALA A 300 -0.31 -22.17 1.67
C ALA A 300 -1.11 -21.96 0.38
N GLU A 301 -2.21 -22.69 0.19
CA GLU A 301 -3.01 -22.72 -1.04
C GLU A 301 -4.42 -22.18 -0.85
N SER A 302 -4.91 -22.03 0.39
CA SER A 302 -6.29 -21.60 0.63
C SER A 302 -6.55 -21.07 2.03
N VAL A 303 -7.69 -20.43 2.19
CA VAL A 303 -8.29 -20.07 3.48
C VAL A 303 -9.80 -20.27 3.41
N ARG A 304 -10.45 -20.68 4.51
CA ARG A 304 -11.91 -20.64 4.62
C ARG A 304 -12.34 -19.33 5.23
N VAL A 305 -13.38 -18.71 4.69
CA VAL A 305 -13.95 -17.44 5.15
C VAL A 305 -15.47 -17.51 5.18
N PHE A 306 -16.10 -16.82 6.12
CA PHE A 306 -17.54 -16.59 6.15
C PHE A 306 -17.86 -15.22 6.78
N SER A 307 -19.08 -14.73 6.54
CA SER A 307 -19.63 -13.54 7.18
C SER A 307 -20.37 -13.93 8.46
N HIS A 308 -19.92 -13.45 9.60
CA HIS A 308 -20.53 -13.68 10.90
C HIS A 308 -21.39 -12.47 11.27
N GLU A 309 -22.71 -12.61 11.11
CA GLU A 309 -23.67 -11.59 11.52
C GLU A 309 -23.73 -11.43 13.04
N GLU A 310 -23.93 -10.21 13.50
CA GLU A 310 -24.35 -9.96 14.88
C GLU A 310 -25.76 -10.54 15.13
N GLN A 311 -26.07 -10.93 16.37
CA GLN A 311 -27.29 -11.71 16.68
C GLN A 311 -28.34 -10.94 17.51
N SER A 312 -28.16 -9.65 17.76
CA SER A 312 -29.07 -8.80 18.57
C SER A 312 -30.49 -8.66 17.98
N GLY A 313 -30.63 -8.82 16.66
CA GLY A 313 -31.92 -8.83 15.95
C GLY A 313 -32.74 -10.12 16.13
N GLY A 314 -32.14 -11.15 16.75
CA GLY A 314 -32.75 -12.46 17.00
C GLY A 314 -32.33 -13.55 16.01
N PHE A 315 -32.27 -14.79 16.50
CA PHE A 315 -31.76 -15.99 15.81
C PHE A 315 -32.53 -16.47 14.57
N ALA A 316 -33.68 -15.87 14.25
CA ALA A 316 -34.50 -16.29 13.11
C ALA A 316 -33.97 -15.78 11.76
N GLU A 317 -32.91 -14.96 11.77
CA GLU A 317 -32.38 -14.25 10.60
C GLU A 317 -30.89 -14.55 10.34
N LEU A 318 -30.39 -15.76 10.63
CA LEU A 318 -29.00 -16.18 10.29
C LEU A 318 -28.78 -16.40 8.77
N ILE A 319 -29.48 -15.66 7.92
CA ILE A 319 -29.31 -15.72 6.47
C ILE A 319 -28.71 -14.40 6.02
N HIS A 320 -27.38 -14.38 5.92
CA HIS A 320 -26.67 -13.26 5.34
C HIS A 320 -26.67 -13.36 3.81
N ALA A 321 -26.96 -12.25 3.13
CA ALA A 321 -26.77 -12.19 1.69
C ALA A 321 -25.28 -12.38 1.36
N GLY A 322 -24.98 -13.16 0.32
CA GLY A 322 -23.60 -13.34 -0.12
C GLY A 322 -22.97 -12.01 -0.54
N GLU A 323 -21.81 -11.71 0.00
CA GLU A 323 -21.05 -10.48 -0.23
C GLU A 323 -19.81 -10.76 -1.09
N ARG A 324 -19.31 -9.70 -1.74
CA ARG A 324 -17.95 -9.71 -2.25
C ARG A 324 -16.99 -9.49 -1.09
N VAL A 325 -15.88 -10.21 -1.07
CA VAL A 325 -14.77 -10.02 -0.13
C VAL A 325 -13.53 -9.66 -0.93
N ASP A 326 -12.89 -8.56 -0.56
CA ASP A 326 -11.60 -8.10 -1.06
C ASP A 326 -10.52 -8.57 -0.07
N TYR A 327 -9.39 -9.08 -0.57
CA TYR A 327 -8.29 -9.55 0.27
C TYR A 327 -6.90 -9.24 -0.28
N LEU A 328 -5.94 -9.16 0.66
CA LEU A 328 -4.50 -9.22 0.45
C LEU A 328 -3.96 -10.47 1.15
N ALA A 329 -3.22 -11.30 0.42
CA ALA A 329 -2.44 -12.41 0.95
C ALA A 329 -0.95 -12.19 0.67
N MET A 330 -0.11 -12.31 1.70
CA MET A 330 1.33 -12.10 1.64
C MET A 330 2.01 -12.90 2.76
N PRO A 331 3.28 -13.35 2.64
CA PRO A 331 4.00 -13.95 3.75
C PRO A 331 3.90 -13.13 5.04
N GLN A 332 3.88 -13.82 6.19
CA GLN A 332 4.01 -13.17 7.49
C GLN A 332 5.36 -12.45 7.61
N GLU A 333 5.40 -11.37 8.39
CA GLU A 333 6.57 -10.50 8.60
C GLU A 333 7.15 -9.95 7.28
N ALA A 334 6.32 -9.87 6.23
CA ALA A 334 6.71 -9.32 4.96
C ALA A 334 6.73 -7.79 5.04
N SER A 335 7.71 -7.19 4.38
CA SER A 335 7.79 -5.75 4.20
C SER A 335 7.18 -5.39 2.85
N LEU A 336 6.33 -4.37 2.81
CA LEU A 336 5.87 -3.75 1.57
C LEU A 336 6.87 -2.68 1.15
N ILE A 337 7.64 -2.98 0.12
CA ILE A 337 8.57 -2.09 -0.53
C ILE A 337 7.82 -1.37 -1.65
N ALA A 338 7.69 -0.05 -1.58
CA ALA A 338 7.26 0.71 -2.75
C ALA A 338 8.44 0.93 -3.69
N LEU A 339 8.16 1.13 -4.97
CA LEU A 339 9.05 1.76 -5.92
C LEU A 339 9.53 3.10 -5.33
N ASN A 340 10.83 3.34 -5.36
CA ASN A 340 11.31 4.70 -5.19
C ASN A 340 10.81 5.50 -6.38
N VAL A 341 9.84 6.36 -6.13
CA VAL A 341 9.25 7.22 -7.16
C VAL A 341 10.33 8.03 -7.86
N PHE A 342 11.38 8.44 -7.15
CA PHE A 342 12.51 9.15 -7.73
C PHE A 342 13.84 8.43 -7.50
N ASP A 343 14.54 8.11 -8.58
CA ASP A 343 15.98 7.87 -8.55
C ASP A 343 16.71 9.20 -8.71
N VAL A 344 17.40 9.60 -7.66
CA VAL A 344 18.17 10.85 -7.61
C VAL A 344 19.63 10.52 -7.91
N GLY A 345 20.17 11.09 -9.00
CA GLY A 345 21.57 10.97 -9.36
C GLY A 345 22.49 11.69 -8.36
N GLU A 346 23.80 11.64 -8.59
CA GLU A 346 24.75 12.39 -7.76
C GLU A 346 24.57 13.90 -7.99
N PRO A 347 24.20 14.68 -6.95
CA PRO A 347 24.06 16.11 -7.09
C PRO A 347 25.44 16.77 -7.25
N THR A 348 25.47 17.87 -7.97
CA THR A 348 26.69 18.63 -8.25
C THR A 348 26.49 20.11 -7.97
N LEU A 349 27.57 20.77 -7.53
CA LEU A 349 27.67 22.23 -7.47
C LEU A 349 28.29 22.71 -8.78
N ARG A 350 27.63 23.63 -9.49
CA ARG A 350 28.22 24.22 -10.71
C ARG A 350 29.40 25.12 -10.38
N GLU A 351 29.27 25.90 -9.32
CA GLU A 351 30.30 26.78 -8.79
C GLU A 351 30.85 26.19 -7.48
N THR A 352 32.17 26.23 -7.32
CA THR A 352 32.84 25.88 -6.05
C THR A 352 33.41 27.12 -5.34
N THR A 353 33.37 28.27 -6.02
CA THR A 353 33.73 29.58 -5.48
C THR A 353 32.86 30.64 -6.14
N ILE A 354 32.27 31.53 -5.33
CA ILE A 354 31.46 32.68 -5.76
C ILE A 354 31.81 33.91 -4.92
N ASP A 355 31.36 35.10 -5.33
CA ASP A 355 31.48 36.31 -4.51
C ASP A 355 30.24 36.47 -3.60
N GLU A 356 30.41 37.16 -2.46
CA GLU A 356 29.29 37.47 -1.55
C GLU A 356 28.19 38.25 -2.28
N GLY A 357 26.96 37.73 -2.21
CA GLY A 357 25.78 38.25 -2.90
C GLY A 357 25.46 37.55 -4.23
N ASP A 358 26.30 36.63 -4.70
CA ASP A 358 26.03 35.80 -5.87
C ASP A 358 25.24 34.51 -5.54
N GLU A 359 24.79 33.84 -6.59
CA GLU A 359 24.12 32.53 -6.53
C GLU A 359 25.08 31.40 -6.90
N ALA A 360 25.05 30.30 -6.16
CA ALA A 360 25.57 29.01 -6.59
C ALA A 360 24.41 28.11 -7.05
N VAL A 361 24.63 27.29 -8.07
CA VAL A 361 23.59 26.39 -8.61
C VAL A 361 23.90 24.95 -8.24
N VAL A 362 22.99 24.34 -7.48
CA VAL A 362 22.98 22.89 -7.25
C VAL A 362 22.19 22.21 -8.37
N THR A 363 22.76 21.18 -8.98
CA THR A 363 22.10 20.42 -10.05
C THR A 363 22.08 18.93 -9.78
N VAL A 364 20.98 18.27 -10.12
CA VAL A 364 20.84 16.82 -10.01
C VAL A 364 19.97 16.28 -11.14
N ASP A 365 20.30 15.09 -11.65
CA ASP A 365 19.41 14.35 -12.54
C ASP A 365 18.46 13.51 -11.71
N VAL A 366 17.16 13.63 -11.95
CA VAL A 366 16.12 12.93 -11.20
C VAL A 366 15.29 12.12 -12.19
N THR A 367 15.18 10.82 -11.97
CA THR A 367 14.32 9.93 -12.77
C THR A 367 13.06 9.65 -12.01
N ASN A 368 11.90 10.01 -12.56
CA ASN A 368 10.62 9.52 -12.05
C ASN A 368 10.42 8.09 -12.56
N ASN A 369 10.47 7.12 -11.66
CA ASN A 369 10.29 5.71 -11.98
C ASN A 369 8.82 5.30 -12.05
N ALA A 370 7.89 6.10 -11.51
CA ALA A 370 6.47 5.82 -11.62
C ALA A 370 5.99 6.00 -13.07
N GLU A 371 4.86 5.38 -13.41
CA GLU A 371 4.20 5.58 -14.70
C GLU A 371 3.43 6.93 -14.76
N SER A 372 3.06 7.49 -13.60
CA SER A 372 2.40 8.80 -13.48
C SER A 372 3.40 9.95 -13.35
N GLU A 373 2.95 11.16 -13.68
CA GLU A 373 3.65 12.39 -13.30
C GLU A 373 3.63 12.54 -11.78
N GLU A 374 4.79 12.81 -11.19
CA GLU A 374 5.00 12.95 -9.76
C GLU A 374 5.83 14.21 -9.48
N THR A 375 5.63 14.82 -8.31
CA THR A 375 6.34 16.04 -7.91
C THR A 375 7.58 15.71 -7.07
N PHE A 376 8.77 16.00 -7.59
CA PHE A 376 10.01 15.92 -6.83
C PHE A 376 10.25 17.21 -6.06
N VAL A 377 10.50 17.11 -4.75
CA VAL A 377 10.92 18.25 -3.91
C VAL A 377 12.42 18.16 -3.65
N ALA A 378 13.15 19.15 -4.15
CA ALA A 378 14.56 19.33 -3.91
C ALA A 378 14.75 20.33 -2.76
N VAL A 379 15.41 19.91 -1.69
CA VAL A 379 15.78 20.74 -0.54
C VAL A 379 17.29 20.85 -0.49
N VAL A 380 17.83 22.05 -0.66
CA VAL A 380 19.26 22.32 -0.45
C VAL A 380 19.45 22.80 0.99
N ARG A 381 20.35 22.14 1.72
CA ARG A 381 20.79 22.55 3.05
C ARG A 381 22.22 23.06 2.97
N VAL A 382 22.47 24.18 3.64
CA VAL A 382 23.75 24.86 3.71
C VAL A 382 24.15 25.00 5.18
N GLU A 383 25.35 24.53 5.51
CA GLU A 383 25.95 24.61 6.84
C GLU A 383 27.33 25.26 6.76
N GLY A 384 27.67 26.19 7.66
CA GLY A 384 28.96 26.86 7.63
C GLY A 384 29.26 27.65 8.89
N ALA A 385 30.55 27.91 9.14
CA ALA A 385 31.01 28.56 10.38
C ALA A 385 30.54 30.01 10.55
N ASN A 386 30.12 30.65 9.45
CA ASN A 386 29.69 32.05 9.42
C ASN A 386 28.17 32.22 9.40
N ILE A 387 27.40 31.14 9.48
CA ILE A 387 25.94 31.16 9.67
C ILE A 387 25.59 30.52 11.02
N ASP A 388 24.71 31.15 11.78
CA ASP A 388 24.19 30.58 13.03
C ASP A 388 23.11 29.54 12.67
N GLY A 389 23.52 28.28 12.53
CA GLY A 389 22.64 27.15 12.20
C GLY A 389 22.67 26.73 10.73
N THR A 390 21.62 26.02 10.32
CA THR A 390 21.44 25.49 8.96
C THR A 390 20.51 26.39 8.16
N TYR A 391 20.90 26.76 6.95
CA TYR A 391 20.02 27.44 5.98
C TYR A 391 19.44 26.42 5.01
N GLU A 392 18.13 26.47 4.77
CA GLU A 392 17.45 25.58 3.82
C GLU A 392 16.67 26.38 2.77
N THR A 393 16.74 25.94 1.53
CA THR A 393 15.88 26.40 0.44
C THR A 393 15.36 25.22 -0.35
N SER A 394 14.19 25.34 -0.97
CA SER A 394 13.60 24.24 -1.72
C SER A 394 12.91 24.67 -3.00
N THR A 395 12.85 23.74 -3.96
CA THR A 395 12.02 23.86 -5.16
C THR A 395 11.29 22.55 -5.41
N SER A 396 10.13 22.62 -6.06
CA SER A 396 9.37 21.47 -6.50
C SER A 396 9.34 21.40 -8.02
N VAL A 397 9.52 20.21 -8.59
CA VAL A 397 9.49 19.96 -10.03
C VAL A 397 8.58 18.78 -10.32
N ASP A 398 7.57 18.99 -11.15
CA ASP A 398 6.74 17.90 -11.69
C ASP A 398 7.52 17.20 -12.80
N ILE A 399 7.71 15.89 -12.66
CA ILE A 399 8.46 15.06 -13.60
C ILE A 399 7.49 14.00 -14.12
N ALA A 400 7.28 13.95 -15.44
CA ALA A 400 6.43 12.95 -16.06
C ALA A 400 6.95 11.52 -15.79
N GLY A 401 6.04 10.54 -15.74
CA GLY A 401 6.40 9.15 -15.47
C GLY A 401 7.39 8.57 -16.47
N GLY A 402 8.37 7.81 -15.97
CA GLY A 402 9.47 7.23 -16.75
C GLY A 402 10.47 8.23 -17.32
N VAL A 403 10.43 9.50 -16.90
CA VAL A 403 11.32 10.56 -17.42
C VAL A 403 12.44 10.88 -16.44
N THR A 404 13.66 11.01 -16.96
CA THR A 404 14.77 11.67 -16.28
C THR A 404 14.79 13.15 -16.62
N GLN A 405 14.79 14.01 -15.59
CA GLN A 405 14.85 15.46 -15.71
C GLN A 405 15.96 16.03 -14.83
N SER A 406 16.80 16.90 -15.40
CA SER A 406 17.77 17.67 -14.63
C SER A 406 17.06 18.79 -13.86
N VAL A 407 17.19 18.76 -12.54
CA VAL A 407 16.68 19.78 -11.62
C VAL A 407 17.83 20.71 -11.25
N SER A 408 17.61 22.03 -11.30
CA SER A 408 18.60 23.04 -10.96
C SER A 408 18.04 24.02 -9.94
N LEU A 409 18.74 24.23 -8.83
CA LEU A 409 18.36 25.13 -7.74
C LEU A 409 19.45 26.18 -7.56
N PRO A 410 19.20 27.45 -7.93
CA PRO A 410 20.04 28.56 -7.51
C PRO A 410 19.87 28.82 -6.01
N VAL A 411 20.98 29.10 -5.32
CA VAL A 411 21.05 29.38 -3.89
C VAL A 411 21.88 30.64 -3.69
N GLU A 412 21.26 31.69 -3.15
CA GLU A 412 21.92 32.96 -2.83
C GLU A 412 22.75 32.84 -1.53
N PHE A 413 23.97 33.40 -1.54
CA PHE A 413 24.83 33.46 -0.36
C PHE A 413 25.11 34.91 0.03
N ALA A 414 24.48 35.35 1.13
CA ALA A 414 24.55 36.73 1.59
C ALA A 414 25.76 37.05 2.49
N VAL A 415 26.58 36.06 2.84
CA VAL A 415 27.78 36.23 3.68
C VAL A 415 28.92 35.40 3.13
N SER A 416 30.13 35.97 3.16
CA SER A 416 31.37 35.26 2.83
C SER A 416 31.70 34.16 3.84
N GLY A 417 32.37 33.10 3.38
CA GLY A 417 32.70 31.93 4.19
C GLY A 417 32.89 30.65 3.40
N THR A 418 32.99 29.54 4.14
CA THR A 418 33.03 28.19 3.57
C THR A 418 31.82 27.43 4.07
N PHE A 419 31.08 26.81 3.14
CA PHE A 419 29.81 26.16 3.41
C PHE A 419 29.79 24.75 2.86
N ASP A 420 29.34 23.79 3.68
CA ASP A 420 28.98 22.46 3.22
C ASP A 420 27.54 22.49 2.69
N VAL A 421 27.36 21.96 1.50
CA VAL A 421 26.08 21.96 0.78
C VAL A 421 25.62 20.51 0.60
N SER A 422 24.35 20.25 0.92
CA SER A 422 23.69 18.97 0.68
C SER A 422 22.35 19.18 -0.03
N LEU A 423 21.91 18.17 -0.79
CA LEU A 423 20.61 18.12 -1.46
C LEU A 423 19.84 16.91 -0.95
N ASN A 424 18.68 17.10 -0.31
CA ASN A 424 17.90 16.02 0.31
C ASN A 424 18.79 15.08 1.15
N ASP A 425 19.66 15.67 1.98
CA ASP A 425 20.66 14.98 2.80
C ASP A 425 21.79 14.25 2.06
N ILE A 426 21.84 14.33 0.72
CA ILE A 426 22.96 13.85 -0.09
C ILE A 426 24.03 14.94 -0.15
N PRO A 427 25.27 14.69 0.32
CA PRO A 427 26.34 15.68 0.24
C PRO A 427 26.64 16.08 -1.22
N VAL A 428 26.63 17.38 -1.51
CA VAL A 428 27.00 17.93 -2.83
C VAL A 428 28.46 18.33 -2.86
N GLY A 429 28.95 18.92 -1.77
CA GLY A 429 30.33 19.39 -1.65
C GLY A 429 30.43 20.68 -0.82
N THR A 430 31.60 21.30 -0.87
CA THR A 430 31.90 22.54 -0.14
C THR A 430 31.98 23.72 -1.12
N LEU A 431 31.29 24.82 -0.81
CA LEU A 431 31.32 26.09 -1.54
C LEU A 431 32.13 27.13 -0.74
N THR A 432 32.97 27.90 -1.44
CA THR A 432 33.63 29.10 -0.87
C THR A 432 32.94 30.36 -1.39
N VAL A 433 32.64 31.30 -0.50
CA VAL A 433 32.06 32.61 -0.83
C VAL A 433 33.06 33.67 -0.40
N ASP A 434 33.61 34.39 -1.36
CA ASP A 434 34.64 35.41 -1.14
C ASP A 434 34.01 36.76 -0.74
N GLU A 435 34.66 37.49 0.17
CA GLU A 435 34.22 38.82 0.57
C GLU A 435 34.47 39.83 -0.56
N VAL A 436 33.44 40.58 -0.96
CA VAL A 436 33.59 41.63 -1.97
C VAL A 436 34.22 42.85 -1.33
N THR A 437 35.51 43.09 -1.57
CA THR A 437 36.14 44.35 -1.13
C THR A 437 35.66 45.51 -2.00
N PRO A 438 35.07 46.59 -1.44
CA PRO A 438 34.67 47.73 -2.23
C PRO A 438 35.90 48.42 -2.85
N ASP A 439 35.90 48.57 -4.17
CA ASP A 439 36.90 49.35 -4.90
C ASP A 439 36.99 50.76 -4.30
N CYS A 440 38.17 51.11 -3.78
CA CYS A 440 38.45 52.34 -3.04
C CYS A 440 38.44 53.62 -3.90
#